data_AF-A0A3D4UXJ3-F1
#
_entry.id   AF-A0A3D4UXJ3-F1
#
_cell.length_a   1.000
_cell.length_b   1.000
_cell.length_c   1.000
_cell.angle_alpha   90.00
_cell.angle_beta   90.00
_cell.angle_gamma   90.00
#
_symmetry.space_group_name_H-M   'P 1'
#
loop_
_entity.id
_entity.type
_entity.pdbx_description
1 polymer ?
#
loop_
_entity_poly.entity_id
_entity_poly.type
_entity_poly.pdbx_seq_one_letter_code
_entity_poly.pdbx_strand_id
1 'polypeptide(L)'
;MAVNGQTTNANGDAILISISEPYLNVVEVIGYEDVVKGESTGCFYEKFFRWGTDGVSYSDWIPLTNPNLEGLLLDPSKPFWIQYKYEQVGDCTLEFVSIALELLSDGGVIEFVPQIACCDGQSLSGCQNLVINCCESNWNPYNISRAQQQYEMLSNVASNIFGFCVRYFKTEADQRSRDVILKEYSLFNVIDEAEVKILIPDNDLPTRDIQFNPLMMDWPVQFEVHIVRAAFEAVFGIGAKPQMHDYLYFDQFLNRMYEVNAVAEPDDFMYTNAYWRVSLTQFQDRSAVMYPDKNIEEDKDDLITNVEEAFGEEAENEFRDVRKPNQYNTIGSQ
;
A
#
# COMPACT_ATOMS: atom_id res chain seq x y z
N MET A 1 36.45 1.93 -7.85
CA MET A 1 35.62 0.69 -7.89
C MET A 1 34.15 1.10 -7.92
N ALA A 2 33.20 0.25 -8.32
CA ALA A 2 31.79 0.65 -8.23
C ALA A 2 31.38 0.78 -6.76
N VAL A 3 30.97 1.98 -6.33
CA VAL A 3 30.60 2.26 -4.93
C VAL A 3 29.09 2.11 -4.78
N ASN A 4 28.66 1.35 -3.77
CA ASN A 4 27.24 1.28 -3.39
C ASN A 4 26.94 2.48 -2.48
N GLY A 5 26.20 3.46 -3.00
CA GLY A 5 25.79 4.65 -2.26
C GLY A 5 25.75 5.90 -3.14
N GLN A 6 25.44 7.04 -2.53
CA GLN A 6 25.42 8.36 -3.20
C GLN A 6 26.74 9.11 -3.09
N THR A 7 27.71 8.58 -2.34
CA THR A 7 28.98 9.25 -2.07
C THR A 7 30.16 8.44 -2.59
N THR A 8 31.14 9.14 -3.15
CA THR A 8 32.44 8.58 -3.54
C THR A 8 33.55 9.35 -2.85
N ASN A 9 34.63 8.64 -2.53
CA ASN A 9 35.64 9.11 -1.59
C ASN A 9 37.09 8.85 -2.06
N ALA A 10 37.29 8.05 -3.11
CA ALA A 10 38.60 7.82 -3.70
C ALA A 10 38.59 8.05 -5.22
N ASN A 11 39.74 8.44 -5.75
CA ASN A 11 39.94 8.55 -7.19
C ASN A 11 39.68 7.20 -7.90
N GLY A 12 38.91 7.21 -8.98
CA GLY A 12 38.49 6.03 -9.73
C GLY A 12 37.30 5.27 -9.12
N ASP A 13 36.63 5.83 -8.11
CA ASP A 13 35.33 5.35 -7.67
C ASP A 13 34.24 5.73 -8.67
N ALA A 14 33.36 4.78 -8.96
CA ALA A 14 32.32 4.96 -9.96
C ALA A 14 30.94 4.70 -9.36
N ILE A 15 29.99 5.59 -9.63
CA ILE A 15 28.57 5.37 -9.37
C ILE A 15 27.93 4.94 -10.69
N LEU A 16 27.23 3.81 -10.66
CA LEU A 16 26.42 3.32 -11.78
C LEU A 16 24.95 3.54 -11.46
N ILE A 17 24.26 4.23 -12.37
CA ILE A 17 22.84 4.55 -12.23
C ILE A 17 22.11 3.87 -13.38
N SER A 18 21.08 3.09 -13.04
CA SER A 18 20.22 2.41 -14.01
C SER A 18 18.77 2.67 -13.68
N ILE A 19 17.96 2.95 -14.69
CA ILE A 19 16.51 3.07 -14.55
C ILE A 19 15.87 1.69 -14.32
N SER A 20 14.81 1.64 -13.52
CA SER A 20 14.00 0.43 -13.31
C SER A 20 12.95 0.21 -14.41
N GLU A 21 12.47 1.30 -15.01
CA GLU A 21 11.45 1.29 -16.05
C GLU A 21 11.94 2.09 -17.26
N PRO A 22 11.63 1.65 -18.49
CA PRO A 22 12.05 2.36 -19.70
C PRO A 22 11.19 3.59 -19.99
N TYR A 23 11.77 4.53 -20.72
CA TYR A 23 11.00 5.60 -21.34
C TYR A 23 10.25 5.09 -22.56
N LEU A 24 9.00 5.51 -22.74
CA LEU A 24 8.14 5.11 -23.86
C LEU A 24 7.86 6.30 -24.76
N ASN A 25 7.69 6.05 -26.07
CA ASN A 25 7.33 7.07 -27.06
C ASN A 25 8.32 8.24 -27.18
N VAL A 26 9.62 8.00 -26.93
CA VAL A 26 10.67 9.02 -27.02
C VAL A 26 11.06 9.23 -28.48
N VAL A 27 10.99 10.49 -28.92
CA VAL A 27 11.37 10.94 -30.25
C VAL A 27 12.82 11.43 -30.26
N GLU A 28 13.17 12.29 -29.31
CA GLU A 28 14.53 12.83 -29.15
C GLU A 28 14.82 13.20 -27.69
N VAL A 29 16.11 13.27 -27.36
CA VAL A 29 16.60 13.78 -26.08
C VAL A 29 17.15 15.18 -26.31
N ILE A 30 16.62 16.16 -25.59
CA ILE A 30 16.96 17.58 -25.74
C ILE A 30 18.18 17.92 -24.90
N GLY A 31 18.29 17.33 -23.71
CA GLY A 31 19.37 17.64 -22.78
C GLY A 31 19.28 16.86 -21.48
N TYR A 32 20.16 17.22 -20.55
CA TYR A 32 20.15 16.70 -19.19
C TYR A 32 20.52 17.80 -18.20
N GLU A 33 20.03 17.68 -16.98
CA GLU A 33 20.43 18.48 -15.83
C GLU A 33 20.88 17.55 -14.70
N ASP A 34 22.02 17.80 -14.09
CA ASP A 34 22.49 17.00 -12.96
C ASP A 34 22.97 17.84 -11.78
N VAL A 35 22.77 17.29 -10.59
CA VAL A 35 23.10 17.94 -9.31
C VAL A 35 24.10 17.06 -8.57
N VAL A 36 25.29 17.61 -8.38
CA VAL A 36 26.41 16.99 -7.67
C VAL A 36 26.95 17.99 -6.64
N LYS A 37 27.37 17.50 -5.48
CA LYS A 37 27.96 18.32 -4.41
C LYS A 37 29.42 17.96 -4.21
N GLY A 38 30.22 18.96 -3.85
CA GLY A 38 31.62 18.80 -3.49
C GLY A 38 32.61 18.95 -4.67
N GLU A 39 32.12 19.26 -5.87
CA GLU A 39 33.01 19.47 -7.02
C GLU A 39 33.92 20.68 -6.86
N SER A 40 35.16 20.52 -7.27
CA SER A 40 36.20 21.56 -7.28
C SER A 40 37.11 21.40 -8.49
N THR A 41 38.01 22.35 -8.74
CA THR A 41 38.88 22.34 -9.93
C THR A 41 39.81 21.12 -10.01
N GLY A 42 40.03 20.40 -8.91
CA GLY A 42 40.87 19.20 -8.86
C GLY A 42 40.12 17.92 -8.44
N CYS A 43 38.81 18.00 -8.21
CA CYS A 43 38.00 16.83 -7.86
C CYS A 43 36.58 16.97 -8.41
N PHE A 44 36.23 16.11 -9.37
CA PHE A 44 34.97 16.19 -10.14
C PHE A 44 34.56 14.81 -10.67
N TYR A 45 33.33 14.67 -11.15
CA TYR A 45 32.90 13.47 -11.86
C TYR A 45 33.12 13.55 -13.37
N GLU A 46 33.80 12.57 -13.93
CA GLU A 46 33.70 12.26 -15.36
C GLU A 46 32.41 11.49 -15.63
N LYS A 47 31.58 12.03 -16.52
CA LYS A 47 30.20 11.59 -16.73
C LYS A 47 30.08 10.82 -18.05
N PHE A 48 29.51 9.63 -18.00
CA PHE A 48 29.26 8.79 -19.16
C PHE A 48 27.83 8.25 -19.15
N PHE A 49 27.31 7.93 -20.32
CA PHE A 49 26.04 7.25 -20.47
C PHE A 49 26.14 6.14 -21.52
N ARG A 50 25.18 5.21 -21.46
CA ARG A 50 24.93 4.21 -22.50
C ARG A 50 23.44 3.97 -22.60
N TRP A 51 22.97 3.53 -23.75
CA TRP A 51 21.55 3.36 -24.00
C TRP A 51 21.23 2.04 -24.71
N GLY A 52 19.98 1.61 -24.67
CA GLY A 52 19.51 0.36 -25.26
C GLY A 52 18.01 0.38 -25.54
N THR A 53 17.51 -0.62 -26.27
CA THR A 53 16.09 -0.72 -26.65
C THR A 53 15.35 -1.91 -26.06
N ASP A 54 16.04 -2.79 -25.35
CA ASP A 54 15.53 -4.06 -24.85
C ASP A 54 15.84 -4.28 -23.35
N GLY A 55 16.55 -3.35 -22.71
CA GLY A 55 16.98 -3.43 -21.31
C GLY A 55 18.13 -4.41 -21.06
N VAL A 56 18.60 -5.13 -22.08
CA VAL A 56 19.62 -6.19 -21.98
C VAL A 56 20.87 -5.83 -22.79
N SER A 57 20.68 -5.29 -23.98
CA SER A 57 21.72 -4.91 -24.92
C SER A 57 21.91 -3.39 -24.87
N TYR A 58 23.08 -2.95 -24.43
CA TYR A 58 23.43 -1.54 -24.34
C TYR A 58 24.55 -1.18 -25.32
N SER A 59 24.58 0.08 -25.73
CA SER A 59 25.70 0.70 -26.44
C SER A 59 26.98 0.71 -25.61
N ASP A 60 28.09 1.05 -26.26
CA ASP A 60 29.31 1.45 -25.56
C ASP A 60 29.08 2.71 -24.71
N TRP A 61 29.96 2.94 -23.73
CA TRP A 61 29.94 4.13 -22.89
C TRP A 61 30.38 5.36 -23.68
N ILE A 62 29.51 6.36 -23.72
CA ILE A 62 29.69 7.63 -24.43
C ILE A 62 29.77 8.76 -23.39
N PRO A 63 30.60 9.80 -23.57
CA PRO A 63 30.62 10.95 -22.69
C PRO A 63 29.25 11.64 -22.60
N LEU A 64 28.77 11.91 -21.38
CA LEU A 64 27.49 12.58 -21.17
C LEU A 64 27.64 14.08 -21.48
N THR A 65 27.14 14.48 -22.66
CA THR A 65 27.11 15.87 -23.12
C THR A 65 25.85 16.09 -23.96
N ASN A 66 25.30 17.30 -23.99
CA ASN A 66 24.10 17.60 -24.78
C ASN A 66 24.23 17.20 -26.25
N PRO A 67 25.34 17.49 -26.96
CA PRO A 67 25.50 17.07 -28.36
C PRO A 67 25.44 15.56 -28.57
N ASN A 68 25.90 14.76 -27.60
CA ASN A 68 25.86 13.31 -27.69
C ASN A 68 24.46 12.74 -27.41
N LEU A 69 23.65 13.43 -26.59
CA LEU A 69 22.27 13.05 -26.31
C LEU A 69 21.33 13.44 -27.45
N GLU A 70 21.47 14.65 -27.98
CA GLU A 70 20.71 15.14 -29.15
C GLU A 70 21.02 14.32 -30.42
N GLY A 71 22.23 13.75 -30.50
CA GLY A 71 22.65 12.90 -31.63
C GLY A 71 22.07 11.48 -31.63
N LEU A 72 21.25 11.10 -30.65
CA LEU A 72 20.68 9.75 -30.56
C LEU A 72 19.54 9.54 -31.56
N LEU A 73 19.64 8.47 -32.35
CA LEU A 73 18.58 8.04 -33.26
C LEU A 73 17.61 7.13 -32.52
N LEU A 74 16.56 7.72 -31.96
CA LEU A 74 15.53 7.00 -31.20
C LEU A 74 14.32 6.65 -32.06
N ASP A 75 13.71 5.51 -31.76
CA ASP A 75 12.49 5.02 -32.41
C ASP A 75 11.35 5.08 -31.38
N PRO A 76 10.31 5.93 -31.59
CA PRO A 76 9.22 6.09 -30.63
C PRO A 76 8.44 4.79 -30.36
N SER A 77 8.47 3.84 -31.29
CA SER A 77 7.79 2.55 -31.14
C SER A 77 8.51 1.58 -30.21
N LYS A 78 9.73 1.91 -29.78
CA LYS A 78 10.58 1.05 -28.94
C LYS A 78 10.84 1.70 -27.58
N PRO A 79 10.95 0.88 -26.51
CA PRO A 79 11.31 1.40 -25.21
C PRO A 79 12.75 1.91 -25.21
N PHE A 80 12.99 3.05 -24.57
CA PHE A 80 14.30 3.66 -24.45
C PHE A 80 14.87 3.43 -23.05
N TRP A 81 15.97 2.69 -22.99
CA TRP A 81 16.73 2.42 -21.77
C TRP A 81 18.00 3.25 -21.73
N ILE A 82 18.32 3.84 -20.58
CA ILE A 82 19.56 4.59 -20.38
C ILE A 82 20.19 4.24 -19.04
N GLN A 83 21.52 4.26 -19.01
CA GLN A 83 22.32 4.09 -17.80
C GLN A 83 23.44 5.11 -17.77
N TYR A 84 23.80 5.55 -16.56
CA TYR A 84 24.85 6.54 -16.34
C TYR A 84 25.98 5.96 -15.51
N LYS A 85 27.18 6.48 -15.76
CA LYS A 85 28.38 6.21 -14.99
C LYS A 85 29.02 7.53 -14.63
N TYR A 86 29.19 7.77 -13.34
CA TYR A 86 29.89 8.91 -12.76
C TYR A 86 31.18 8.42 -12.15
N GLU A 87 32.33 8.74 -12.75
CA GLU A 87 33.65 8.30 -12.32
C GLU A 87 34.39 9.45 -11.66
N GLN A 88 34.73 9.30 -10.39
CA GLN A 88 35.40 10.34 -9.62
C GLN A 88 36.86 10.48 -10.07
N VAL A 89 37.24 11.72 -10.38
CA VAL A 89 38.63 12.13 -10.57
C VAL A 89 39.08 12.91 -9.34
N GLY A 90 40.21 12.51 -8.74
CA GLY A 90 40.80 13.16 -7.56
C GLY A 90 40.33 12.58 -6.22
N ASP A 91 41.11 12.81 -5.16
CA ASP A 91 40.84 12.27 -3.83
C ASP A 91 40.07 13.28 -2.96
N CYS A 92 38.73 13.22 -3.02
CA CYS A 92 37.85 14.02 -2.18
C CYS A 92 36.52 13.29 -1.91
N THR A 93 35.63 13.88 -1.11
CA THR A 93 34.28 13.34 -0.93
C THR A 93 33.33 14.07 -1.87
N LEU A 94 32.78 13.35 -2.84
CA LEU A 94 31.74 13.82 -3.74
C LEU A 94 30.42 13.14 -3.42
N GLU A 95 29.31 13.84 -3.63
CA GLU A 95 27.95 13.32 -3.43
C GLU A 95 27.13 13.56 -4.70
N PHE A 96 26.59 12.49 -5.26
CA PHE A 96 25.61 12.54 -6.34
C PHE A 96 24.20 12.71 -5.76
N VAL A 97 23.45 13.70 -6.24
CA VAL A 97 22.10 13.99 -5.75
C VAL A 97 21.04 13.52 -6.75
N SER A 98 21.09 14.03 -7.99
CA SER A 98 20.08 13.76 -9.00
C SER A 98 20.58 13.95 -10.42
N ILE A 99 19.99 13.25 -11.37
CA ILE A 99 20.13 13.52 -12.81
C ILE A 99 18.75 13.53 -13.44
N ALA A 100 18.45 14.48 -14.31
CA ALA A 100 17.21 14.52 -15.07
C ALA A 100 17.50 14.59 -16.57
N LEU A 101 16.67 13.92 -17.36
CA LEU A 101 16.66 14.06 -18.82
C LEU A 101 15.51 14.97 -19.25
N GLU A 102 15.76 15.73 -20.31
CA GLU A 102 14.74 16.43 -21.06
C GLU A 102 14.44 15.65 -22.35
N LEU A 103 13.22 15.14 -22.47
CA LEU A 103 12.80 14.30 -23.59
C LEU A 103 11.65 14.94 -24.38
N LEU A 104 11.64 14.72 -25.70
CA LEU A 104 10.48 15.00 -26.55
C LEU A 104 9.77 13.68 -26.86
N SER A 105 8.46 13.63 -26.61
CA SER A 105 7.61 12.49 -26.99
C SER A 105 6.67 12.84 -28.15
N ASP A 106 6.11 11.81 -28.80
CA ASP A 106 5.21 11.92 -29.97
C ASP A 106 3.93 12.76 -29.70
N GLY A 107 3.62 13.06 -28.44
CA GLY A 107 2.50 13.90 -28.02
C GLY A 107 2.79 15.39 -27.80
N GLY A 108 4.06 15.85 -27.90
CA GLY A 108 4.46 17.24 -27.63
C GLY A 108 5.06 17.50 -26.23
N VAL A 109 5.76 18.64 -26.14
CA VAL A 109 6.95 19.10 -25.36
C VAL A 109 7.17 18.74 -23.87
N ILE A 110 8.45 18.39 -23.58
CA ILE A 110 9.31 18.31 -22.37
C ILE A 110 8.76 17.57 -21.14
N GLU A 111 9.19 16.31 -21.02
CA GLU A 111 9.22 15.61 -19.73
C GLU A 111 10.60 15.82 -19.10
N PHE A 112 10.65 16.59 -18.00
CA PHE A 112 11.78 16.60 -17.08
C PHE A 112 11.61 15.37 -16.18
N VAL A 113 12.40 14.33 -16.41
CA VAL A 113 12.32 13.12 -15.58
C VAL A 113 13.48 13.11 -14.60
N PRO A 114 13.30 13.59 -13.36
CA PRO A 114 14.31 13.45 -12.32
C PRO A 114 14.51 11.96 -12.00
N GLN A 115 15.69 11.47 -12.33
CA GLN A 115 16.22 10.23 -11.81
C GLN A 115 17.00 10.54 -10.54
N ILE A 116 16.43 10.16 -9.40
CA ILE A 116 17.14 10.15 -8.12
C ILE A 116 17.47 8.72 -7.72
N ALA A 117 18.67 8.60 -7.19
CA ALA A 117 19.50 7.43 -7.03
C ALA A 117 19.01 6.37 -6.02
N CYS A 118 19.39 5.14 -6.37
CA CYS A 118 19.83 4.02 -5.53
C CYS A 118 19.42 4.05 -4.05
N CYS A 119 18.52 3.13 -3.73
CA CYS A 119 18.01 2.75 -2.43
C CYS A 119 19.09 2.68 -1.33
N ASP A 120 19.00 3.54 -0.32
CA ASP A 120 19.47 3.20 1.03
C ASP A 120 18.43 2.26 1.66
N GLY A 121 18.89 1.05 2.03
CA GLY A 121 18.10 -0.03 2.63
C GLY A 121 17.61 0.23 4.06
N GLN A 122 17.17 1.44 4.37
CA GLN A 122 16.54 1.80 5.65
C GLN A 122 15.33 2.74 5.52
N SER A 123 14.97 3.20 4.31
CA SER A 123 13.81 4.08 4.13
C SER A 123 12.76 3.46 3.20
N LEU A 124 11.72 2.93 3.82
CA LEU A 124 10.45 2.57 3.19
C LEU A 124 9.82 3.82 2.56
N SER A 125 9.84 3.96 1.24
CA SER A 125 8.78 4.53 0.39
C SER A 125 9.32 5.05 -0.95
N GLY A 126 8.51 4.89 -2.00
CA GLY A 126 8.89 5.01 -3.41
C GLY A 126 9.67 6.28 -3.77
N CYS A 127 10.63 6.10 -4.68
CA CYS A 127 11.36 7.18 -5.33
C CYS A 127 10.35 8.19 -5.92
N GLN A 128 10.26 9.35 -5.27
CA GLN A 128 9.29 10.39 -5.59
C GLN A 128 9.67 11.11 -6.88
N ASN A 129 8.78 11.08 -7.88
CA ASN A 129 8.83 11.95 -9.04
C ASN A 129 7.98 13.20 -8.78
N LEU A 130 8.43 14.08 -7.87
CA LEU A 130 7.78 15.34 -7.54
C LEU A 130 8.53 16.51 -8.21
N VAL A 131 7.99 17.00 -9.33
CA VAL A 131 8.45 18.24 -9.98
C VAL A 131 7.57 19.39 -9.50
N ILE A 132 8.13 20.28 -8.66
CA ILE A 132 7.53 21.59 -8.36
C ILE A 132 8.32 22.63 -9.16
N ASN A 133 7.79 23.04 -10.32
CA ASN A 133 8.34 24.15 -11.07
C ASN A 133 7.88 25.47 -10.42
N CYS A 134 8.82 26.21 -9.83
CA CYS A 134 8.57 27.42 -9.05
C CYS A 134 8.21 28.66 -9.88
N CYS A 135 8.24 28.58 -11.22
CA CYS A 135 8.18 29.76 -12.07
C CYS A 135 7.39 29.47 -13.35
N GLU A 136 6.06 29.40 -13.25
CA GLU A 136 5.06 29.89 -14.22
C GLU A 136 3.67 29.39 -13.80
N SER A 137 2.60 30.09 -14.20
CA SER A 137 1.22 29.78 -13.89
C SER A 137 0.78 28.44 -14.53
N ASN A 138 1.21 27.32 -13.96
CA ASN A 138 0.92 25.95 -14.38
C ASN A 138 -0.41 25.41 -13.83
N TRP A 139 -1.29 26.28 -13.33
CA TRP A 139 -2.65 25.86 -12.95
C TRP A 139 -3.47 25.56 -14.21
N ASN A 140 -3.36 24.33 -14.70
CA ASN A 140 -4.28 23.78 -15.69
C ASN A 140 -5.36 22.98 -14.95
N PRO A 141 -6.59 23.52 -14.77
CA PRO A 141 -7.67 22.85 -14.04
C PRO A 141 -8.15 21.55 -14.71
N TYR A 142 -7.68 21.25 -15.92
CA TYR A 142 -8.02 20.04 -16.68
C TYR A 142 -6.90 19.00 -16.72
N ASN A 143 -5.66 19.32 -16.30
CA ASN A 143 -4.57 18.34 -16.16
C ASN A 143 -4.52 17.77 -14.74
N ILE A 144 -5.67 17.27 -14.30
CA ILE A 144 -5.93 16.78 -12.93
C ILE A 144 -5.40 15.38 -12.66
N SER A 145 -5.13 14.60 -13.70
CA SER A 145 -4.66 13.22 -13.58
C SER A 145 -3.32 13.11 -12.85
N ARG A 146 -2.39 14.05 -13.07
CA ARG A 146 -1.09 14.06 -12.39
C ARG A 146 -1.22 14.30 -10.89
N ALA A 147 -2.07 15.25 -10.50
CA ALA A 147 -2.31 15.56 -9.10
C ALA A 147 -3.06 14.41 -8.39
N GLN A 148 -3.98 13.73 -9.09
CA GLN A 148 -4.65 12.51 -8.61
C GLN A 148 -3.65 11.36 -8.39
N GLN A 149 -2.77 11.10 -9.35
CA GLN A 149 -1.72 10.07 -9.21
C GLN A 149 -0.76 10.35 -8.05
N GLN A 150 -0.38 11.62 -7.85
CA GLN A 150 0.44 12.01 -6.71
C GLN A 150 -0.30 11.82 -5.38
N TYR A 151 -1.59 12.12 -5.34
CA TYR A 151 -2.41 11.89 -4.17
C TYR A 151 -2.51 10.40 -3.83
N GLU A 152 -2.81 9.55 -4.82
CA GLU A 152 -2.82 8.09 -4.66
C GLU A 152 -1.46 7.55 -4.18
N MET A 153 -0.36 8.04 -4.76
CA MET A 153 0.99 7.65 -4.34
C MET A 153 1.26 8.05 -2.89
N LEU A 154 0.91 9.26 -2.49
CA LEU A 154 1.09 9.73 -1.12
C LEU A 154 0.26 8.92 -0.12
N SER A 155 -1.00 8.64 -0.44
CA SER A 155 -1.87 7.80 0.38
C SER A 155 -1.33 6.37 0.52
N ASN A 156 -0.79 5.79 -0.57
CA ASN A 156 -0.15 4.48 -0.54
C ASN A 156 1.12 4.47 0.32
N VAL A 157 1.94 5.51 0.22
CA VAL A 157 3.15 5.65 1.06
C VAL A 157 2.76 5.78 2.53
N ALA A 158 1.78 6.63 2.86
CA ALA A 158 1.29 6.79 4.21
C ALA A 158 0.74 5.48 4.78
N SER A 159 -0.05 4.75 4.00
CA SER A 159 -0.55 3.41 4.38
C SER A 159 0.56 2.40 4.57
N ASN A 160 1.64 2.47 3.78
CA ASN A 160 2.74 1.52 3.92
C ASN A 160 3.58 1.74 5.18
N ILE A 161 3.73 3.01 5.59
CA ILE A 161 4.53 3.40 6.77
C ILE A 161 3.72 3.26 8.06
N PHE A 162 2.46 3.71 8.07
CA PHE A 162 1.64 3.82 9.28
C PHE A 162 0.47 2.82 9.33
N GLY A 163 0.28 2.02 8.30
CA GLY A 163 -0.81 1.05 8.26
C GLY A 163 -0.61 -0.09 9.25
N PHE A 164 -1.69 -0.42 9.96
CA PHE A 164 -1.80 -1.62 10.78
C PHE A 164 -2.12 -2.80 9.87
N CYS A 165 -1.38 -3.91 10.01
CA CYS A 165 -1.74 -5.15 9.34
C CYS A 165 -2.93 -5.78 10.05
N VAL A 166 -3.94 -6.19 9.30
CA VAL A 166 -5.10 -6.95 9.79
C VAL A 166 -5.41 -8.08 8.84
N ARG A 167 -5.92 -9.18 9.37
CA ARG A 167 -6.45 -10.26 8.54
C ARG A 167 -7.85 -9.89 8.06
N TYR A 168 -8.03 -9.83 6.75
CA TYR A 168 -9.26 -9.44 6.09
C TYR A 168 -9.91 -10.66 5.45
N PHE A 169 -11.16 -10.91 5.81
CA PHE A 169 -11.98 -11.97 5.24
C PHE A 169 -13.04 -11.33 4.33
N LYS A 170 -12.92 -11.62 3.04
CA LYS A 170 -13.83 -11.09 2.04
C LYS A 170 -15.05 -11.99 1.91
N THR A 171 -16.23 -11.39 1.96
CA THR A 171 -17.50 -12.09 1.82
C THR A 171 -18.16 -11.79 0.48
N GLU A 172 -18.88 -12.78 -0.04
CA GLU A 172 -19.75 -12.61 -1.21
C GLU A 172 -21.14 -13.15 -0.89
N ALA A 173 -22.16 -12.43 -1.34
CA ALA A 173 -23.54 -12.85 -1.18
C ALA A 173 -23.87 -14.06 -2.07
N ASP A 174 -24.52 -15.09 -1.50
CA ASP A 174 -25.01 -16.20 -2.31
C ASP A 174 -26.22 -15.75 -3.15
N GLN A 175 -26.09 -15.80 -4.47
CA GLN A 175 -27.13 -15.43 -5.42
C GLN A 175 -28.44 -16.21 -5.24
N ARG A 176 -28.39 -17.42 -4.66
CA ARG A 176 -29.59 -18.23 -4.37
C ARG A 176 -30.45 -17.62 -3.26
N SER A 177 -29.84 -16.84 -2.38
CA SER A 177 -30.49 -16.23 -1.21
C SER A 177 -31.11 -14.86 -1.51
N ARG A 178 -31.22 -14.49 -2.78
CA ARG A 178 -31.70 -13.17 -3.22
C ARG A 178 -33.16 -12.95 -2.86
N ASP A 179 -33.42 -12.02 -1.95
CA ASP A 179 -34.76 -11.47 -1.73
C ASP A 179 -34.98 -10.23 -2.60
N VAL A 180 -35.96 -10.32 -3.52
CA VAL A 180 -36.30 -9.24 -4.45
C VAL A 180 -37.11 -8.12 -3.77
N ILE A 181 -37.82 -8.42 -2.68
CA ILE A 181 -38.71 -7.48 -2.00
C ILE A 181 -37.90 -6.55 -1.10
N LEU A 182 -37.00 -7.12 -0.31
CA LEU A 182 -36.13 -6.39 0.61
C LEU A 182 -34.84 -5.91 -0.06
N LYS A 183 -34.56 -6.38 -1.29
CA LYS A 183 -33.34 -6.08 -2.06
C LYS A 183 -32.06 -6.44 -1.30
N GLU A 184 -32.12 -7.55 -0.57
CA GLU A 184 -31.01 -8.05 0.23
C GLU A 184 -30.77 -9.54 -0.06
N TYR A 185 -29.60 -10.00 0.35
CA TYR A 185 -29.24 -11.42 0.35
C TYR A 185 -29.26 -11.89 1.79
N SER A 186 -29.85 -13.05 2.04
CA SER A 186 -29.91 -13.60 3.39
C SER A 186 -28.73 -14.48 3.75
N LEU A 187 -27.93 -14.92 2.77
CA LEU A 187 -26.76 -15.78 2.97
C LEU A 187 -25.51 -15.18 2.35
N PHE A 188 -24.40 -15.27 3.07
CA PHE A 188 -23.08 -14.78 2.66
C PHE A 188 -22.05 -15.88 2.83
N ASN A 189 -21.06 -15.93 1.94
CA ASN A 189 -19.96 -16.88 2.01
C ASN A 189 -18.63 -16.15 2.09
N VAL A 190 -17.71 -16.61 2.94
CA VAL A 190 -16.32 -16.12 2.91
C VAL A 190 -15.61 -16.75 1.71
N ILE A 191 -15.07 -15.91 0.82
CA ILE A 191 -14.46 -16.35 -0.44
C ILE A 191 -12.93 -16.35 -0.39
N ASP A 192 -12.34 -15.46 0.39
CA ASP A 192 -10.89 -15.22 0.39
C ASP A 192 -10.45 -14.60 1.71
N GLU A 193 -9.23 -14.93 2.15
CA GLU A 193 -8.58 -14.39 3.33
C GLU A 193 -7.20 -13.85 2.94
N ALA A 194 -6.93 -12.60 3.30
CA ALA A 194 -5.62 -12.02 3.08
C ALA A 194 -5.27 -10.92 4.09
N GLU A 195 -3.98 -10.62 4.23
CA GLU A 195 -3.51 -9.52 5.08
C GLU A 195 -3.61 -8.19 4.34
N VAL A 196 -4.29 -7.22 4.96
CA VAL A 196 -4.48 -5.87 4.43
C VAL A 196 -3.98 -4.85 5.43
N LYS A 197 -3.34 -3.78 4.92
CA LYS A 197 -2.97 -2.63 5.74
C LYS A 197 -4.14 -1.65 5.84
N ILE A 198 -4.50 -1.29 7.06
CA ILE A 198 -5.54 -0.30 7.35
C ILE A 198 -4.96 0.88 8.12
N LEU A 199 -5.56 2.04 7.95
CA LEU A 199 -5.22 3.27 8.67
C LEU A 199 -6.33 3.60 9.65
N ILE A 200 -5.93 4.03 10.85
CA ILE A 200 -6.88 4.46 11.89
C ILE A 200 -6.78 5.98 11.98
N PRO A 201 -7.85 6.73 11.67
CA PRO A 201 -7.84 8.18 11.77
C PRO A 201 -7.57 8.60 13.22
N ASP A 202 -6.75 9.63 13.40
CA ASP A 202 -6.35 10.20 14.70
C ASP A 202 -5.76 9.20 15.71
N ASN A 203 -5.45 7.98 15.28
CA ASN A 203 -5.04 6.87 16.13
C ASN A 203 -6.01 6.62 17.31
N ASP A 204 -7.30 6.93 17.13
CA ASP A 204 -8.32 6.77 18.16
C ASP A 204 -8.81 5.32 18.19
N LEU A 205 -8.06 4.48 18.91
CA LEU A 205 -8.43 3.09 19.13
C LEU A 205 -9.67 3.02 20.04
N PRO A 206 -10.61 2.10 19.78
CA PRO A 206 -11.81 1.98 20.59
C PRO A 206 -11.41 1.67 22.03
N THR A 207 -11.74 2.59 22.93
CA THR A 207 -11.52 2.39 24.36
C THR A 207 -12.46 1.31 24.88
N ARG A 208 -12.01 0.54 25.89
CA ARG A 208 -12.82 -0.51 26.53
C ARG A 208 -13.83 0.06 27.53
N ASP A 209 -13.92 1.38 27.62
CA ASP A 209 -14.73 2.07 28.62
C ASP A 209 -16.19 2.09 28.17
N ILE A 210 -17.06 1.55 29.02
CA ILE A 210 -18.50 1.63 28.83
C ILE A 210 -18.91 3.08 29.09
N GLN A 211 -19.18 3.84 28.03
CA GLN A 211 -19.67 5.21 28.12
C GLN A 211 -21.14 5.17 28.57
N PHE A 212 -21.38 5.33 29.87
CA PHE A 212 -22.75 5.41 30.41
C PHE A 212 -23.35 6.78 30.09
N ASN A 213 -24.03 6.89 28.95
CA ASN A 213 -24.80 8.10 28.62
C ASN A 213 -26.17 8.06 29.33
N PRO A 214 -26.64 9.15 30.00
CA PRO A 214 -27.81 9.13 30.90
C PRO A 214 -29.17 8.82 30.24
N LEU A 215 -29.23 8.56 28.94
CA LEU A 215 -30.48 8.47 28.16
C LEU A 215 -30.72 7.12 27.47
N MET A 216 -29.96 6.07 27.80
CA MET A 216 -30.16 4.69 27.33
C MET A 216 -30.58 4.58 25.85
N MET A 217 -29.73 5.04 24.94
CA MET A 217 -29.62 4.51 23.58
C MET A 217 -28.27 4.98 23.04
N ASP A 218 -27.21 4.28 23.43
CA ASP A 218 -25.90 4.54 22.85
C ASP A 218 -25.87 3.88 21.48
N TRP A 219 -25.71 4.70 20.43
CA TRP A 219 -25.32 4.16 19.14
C TRP A 219 -24.02 3.37 19.35
N PRO A 220 -23.88 2.16 18.79
CA PRO A 220 -22.63 1.43 18.94
C PRO A 220 -21.48 2.35 18.53
N VAL A 221 -20.42 2.43 19.34
CA VAL A 221 -19.20 3.18 19.01
C VAL A 221 -18.69 2.62 17.69
N GLN A 222 -19.03 3.30 16.60
CA GLN A 222 -18.66 2.91 15.26
C GLN A 222 -17.18 3.22 15.12
N PHE A 223 -16.38 2.18 15.00
CA PHE A 223 -14.94 2.31 14.83
C PHE A 223 -14.68 2.57 13.34
N GLU A 224 -14.14 3.75 13.02
CA GLU A 224 -13.85 4.12 11.64
C GLU A 224 -12.42 3.73 11.28
N VAL A 225 -12.24 3.07 10.13
CA VAL A 225 -10.93 2.76 9.56
C VAL A 225 -10.89 3.19 8.10
N HIS A 226 -9.70 3.56 7.64
CA HIS A 226 -9.45 3.95 6.25
C HIS A 226 -8.66 2.84 5.55
N ILE A 227 -9.17 2.36 4.42
CA ILE A 227 -8.52 1.33 3.60
C ILE A 227 -8.11 1.96 2.29
N VAL A 228 -6.81 1.99 1.98
CA VAL A 228 -6.31 2.58 0.74
C VAL A 228 -6.64 1.68 -0.45
N ARG A 229 -7.09 2.30 -1.54
CA ARG A 229 -7.60 1.60 -2.72
C ARG A 229 -6.55 0.70 -3.37
N ALA A 230 -5.38 1.24 -3.68
CA ALA A 230 -4.36 0.45 -4.35
C ALA A 230 -3.81 -0.68 -3.46
N ALA A 231 -3.77 -0.49 -2.13
CA ALA A 231 -3.37 -1.54 -1.20
C ALA A 231 -4.37 -2.71 -1.19
N PHE A 232 -5.67 -2.42 -1.24
CA PHE A 232 -6.70 -3.46 -1.29
C PHE A 232 -6.77 -4.16 -2.65
N GLU A 233 -6.71 -3.40 -3.75
CA GLU A 233 -6.72 -3.95 -5.12
C GLU A 233 -5.46 -4.79 -5.41
N ALA A 234 -4.33 -4.48 -4.78
CA ALA A 234 -3.11 -5.30 -4.88
C ALA A 234 -3.27 -6.70 -4.26
N VAL A 235 -4.14 -6.84 -3.25
CA VAL A 235 -4.38 -8.10 -2.54
C VAL A 235 -5.52 -8.89 -3.18
N PHE A 236 -6.68 -8.26 -3.38
CA PHE A 236 -7.90 -8.92 -3.85
C PHE A 236 -8.15 -8.78 -5.36
N GLY A 237 -7.25 -8.12 -6.09
CA GLY A 237 -7.35 -7.90 -7.53
C GLY A 237 -7.97 -6.56 -7.92
N ILE A 238 -7.75 -6.17 -9.17
CA ILE A 238 -8.18 -4.88 -9.73
C ILE A 238 -9.70 -4.77 -9.69
N GLY A 239 -10.21 -3.66 -9.14
CA GLY A 239 -11.64 -3.38 -9.01
C GLY A 239 -12.32 -4.07 -7.82
N ALA A 240 -11.56 -4.80 -6.99
CA ALA A 240 -12.05 -5.26 -5.70
C ALA A 240 -12.32 -4.05 -4.78
N LYS A 241 -13.43 -4.11 -4.05
CA LYS A 241 -13.80 -3.11 -3.04
C LYS A 241 -14.26 -3.80 -1.76
N PRO A 242 -14.10 -3.16 -0.59
CA PRO A 242 -14.70 -3.64 0.64
C PRO A 242 -16.22 -3.64 0.53
N GLN A 243 -16.86 -4.66 1.10
CA GLN A 243 -18.30 -4.83 1.09
C GLN A 243 -18.84 -4.89 2.52
N MET A 244 -20.13 -4.58 2.66
CA MET A 244 -20.83 -4.86 3.91
C MET A 244 -20.76 -6.35 4.22
N HIS A 245 -20.64 -6.69 5.50
CA HIS A 245 -20.49 -8.05 6.03
C HIS A 245 -19.11 -8.69 5.86
N ASP A 246 -18.12 -7.98 5.29
CA ASP A 246 -16.72 -8.42 5.36
C ASP A 246 -16.22 -8.41 6.80
N TYR A 247 -15.22 -9.24 7.11
CA TYR A 247 -14.66 -9.32 8.45
C TYR A 247 -13.21 -8.90 8.53
N LEU A 248 -12.83 -8.31 9.66
CA LEU A 248 -11.46 -7.92 9.95
C LEU A 248 -11.06 -8.44 11.33
N TYR A 249 -9.92 -9.10 11.40
CA TYR A 249 -9.32 -9.54 12.64
C TYR A 249 -8.04 -8.74 12.95
N PHE A 250 -8.02 -8.11 14.12
CA PHE A 250 -6.89 -7.32 14.61
C PHE A 250 -5.98 -8.22 15.45
N ASP A 251 -4.84 -8.59 14.88
CA ASP A 251 -3.86 -9.53 15.45
C ASP A 251 -2.92 -8.91 16.51
N GLN A 252 -2.60 -7.62 16.39
CA GLN A 252 -1.51 -7.01 17.16
C GLN A 252 -1.97 -6.26 18.41
N PHE A 253 -3.11 -5.58 18.37
CA PHE A 253 -3.50 -4.60 19.41
C PHE A 253 -4.80 -4.91 20.14
N LEU A 254 -5.77 -5.51 19.44
CA LEU A 254 -7.13 -5.69 19.98
C LEU A 254 -7.49 -7.16 20.19
N ASN A 255 -6.89 -8.10 19.46
CA ASN A 255 -7.25 -9.54 19.42
C ASN A 255 -8.77 -9.72 19.35
N ARG A 256 -9.39 -8.96 18.45
CA ARG A 256 -10.85 -8.91 18.28
C ARG A 256 -11.19 -8.90 16.81
N MET A 257 -12.29 -9.57 16.51
CA MET A 257 -12.90 -9.57 15.19
C MET A 257 -13.96 -8.48 15.10
N TYR A 258 -14.00 -7.82 13.95
CA TYR A 258 -14.96 -6.79 13.61
C TYR A 258 -15.62 -7.13 12.27
N GLU A 259 -16.85 -6.66 12.09
CA GLU A 259 -17.64 -6.76 10.87
C GLU A 259 -17.75 -5.38 10.23
N VAL A 260 -17.66 -5.33 8.90
CA VAL A 260 -17.91 -4.12 8.11
C VAL A 260 -19.41 -3.82 8.10
N ASN A 261 -19.80 -2.75 8.79
CA ASN A 261 -21.18 -2.30 8.85
C ASN A 261 -21.53 -1.35 7.70
N ALA A 262 -20.62 -0.44 7.35
CA ALA A 262 -20.84 0.50 6.25
C ALA A 262 -19.52 0.86 5.56
N VAL A 263 -19.61 1.07 4.25
CA VAL A 263 -18.50 1.55 3.42
C VAL A 263 -18.93 2.86 2.78
N ALA A 264 -18.13 3.90 2.95
CA ALA A 264 -18.30 5.19 2.33
C ALA A 264 -17.08 5.50 1.44
N GLU A 265 -17.36 6.00 0.25
CA GLU A 265 -16.36 6.57 -0.64
C GLU A 265 -16.34 8.09 -0.41
N PRO A 266 -15.30 8.63 0.24
CA PRO A 266 -15.20 10.07 0.42
C PRO A 266 -14.96 10.76 -0.92
N ASP A 267 -15.70 11.85 -1.17
CA ASP A 267 -15.42 12.79 -2.25
C ASP A 267 -14.17 13.61 -1.87
N ASP A 268 -13.00 13.05 -2.17
CA ASP A 268 -11.72 13.64 -1.82
C ASP A 268 -11.21 14.57 -2.95
N PHE A 269 -9.90 14.77 -3.01
CA PHE A 269 -9.23 15.59 -4.01
C PHE A 269 -9.74 15.33 -5.43
N MET A 270 -10.39 16.35 -6.01
CA MET A 270 -10.96 16.32 -7.36
C MET A 270 -11.94 15.16 -7.61
N TYR A 271 -12.75 14.77 -6.62
CA TYR A 271 -13.72 13.66 -6.71
C TYR A 271 -13.08 12.31 -7.08
N THR A 272 -11.81 12.12 -6.72
CA THR A 272 -11.09 10.86 -6.91
C THR A 272 -10.79 10.22 -5.57
N ASN A 273 -11.20 8.97 -5.45
CA ASN A 273 -11.28 8.28 -4.17
C ASN A 273 -9.98 7.46 -4.00
N ALA A 274 -9.04 7.95 -3.18
CA ALA A 274 -7.80 7.23 -2.89
C ALA A 274 -7.96 6.13 -1.82
N TYR A 275 -8.98 6.25 -0.97
CA TYR A 275 -9.27 5.30 0.11
C TYR A 275 -10.77 5.19 0.37
N TRP A 276 -11.17 4.11 1.06
CA TRP A 276 -12.53 3.91 1.57
C TRP A 276 -12.57 4.18 3.07
N ARG A 277 -13.64 4.85 3.51
CA ARG A 277 -13.98 4.99 4.93
C ARG A 277 -14.90 3.85 5.31
N VAL A 278 -14.44 3.01 6.23
CA VAL A 278 -15.15 1.80 6.64
C VAL A 278 -15.54 1.93 8.10
N SER A 279 -16.84 1.79 8.37
CA SER A 279 -17.38 1.73 9.72
C SER A 279 -17.46 0.28 10.17
N LEU A 280 -16.79 -0.01 11.28
CA LEU A 280 -16.70 -1.34 11.87
C LEU A 280 -17.59 -1.46 13.11
N THR A 281 -18.22 -2.63 13.23
CA THR A 281 -18.96 -3.06 14.42
C THR A 281 -18.34 -4.34 14.97
N GLN A 282 -18.51 -4.60 16.27
CA GLN A 282 -18.00 -5.84 16.86
C GLN A 282 -18.62 -7.05 16.16
N PHE A 283 -17.79 -8.07 15.88
CA PHE A 283 -18.26 -9.30 15.27
C PHE A 283 -19.34 -9.97 16.12
N GLN A 284 -20.39 -10.44 15.45
CA GLN A 284 -21.41 -11.29 16.05
C GLN A 284 -21.56 -12.51 15.17
N ASP A 285 -21.54 -13.69 15.79
CA ASP A 285 -21.73 -14.94 15.05
C ASP A 285 -23.16 -14.98 14.50
N ARG A 286 -23.26 -15.13 13.18
CA ARG A 286 -24.55 -15.21 12.46
C ARG A 286 -24.59 -16.52 11.70
N SER A 287 -25.61 -17.32 11.98
CA SER A 287 -25.94 -18.54 11.22
C SER A 287 -26.18 -18.33 9.71
N ALA A 288 -26.27 -17.08 9.25
CA ALA A 288 -26.45 -16.70 7.87
C ALA A 288 -25.16 -16.72 7.03
N VAL A 289 -23.98 -16.82 7.67
CA VAL A 289 -22.70 -16.83 6.96
C VAL A 289 -22.15 -18.25 6.92
N MET A 290 -21.84 -18.74 5.72
CA MET A 290 -21.28 -20.06 5.51
C MET A 290 -19.81 -19.96 5.11
N TYR A 291 -19.03 -20.97 5.50
CA TYR A 291 -17.63 -21.10 5.15
C TYR A 291 -17.51 -22.27 4.17
N PRO A 292 -17.49 -22.00 2.85
CA PRO A 292 -17.41 -23.07 1.86
C PRO A 292 -16.05 -23.79 1.89
N ASP A 293 -14.99 -23.10 2.31
CA ASP A 293 -13.69 -23.70 2.59
C ASP A 293 -13.55 -23.99 4.09
N LYS A 294 -13.25 -25.25 4.42
CA LYS A 294 -13.10 -25.71 5.80
C LYS A 294 -11.85 -25.17 6.49
N ASN A 295 -10.81 -24.84 5.73
CA ASN A 295 -9.59 -24.29 6.32
C ASN A 295 -9.85 -22.90 6.91
N ILE A 296 -10.64 -22.08 6.21
CA ILE A 296 -11.03 -20.74 6.65
C ILE A 296 -11.98 -20.82 7.87
N GLU A 297 -12.81 -21.85 7.94
CA GLU A 297 -13.66 -22.13 9.10
C GLU A 297 -12.81 -22.47 10.34
N GLU A 298 -11.84 -23.38 10.20
CA GLU A 298 -10.90 -23.75 11.26
C GLU A 298 -10.07 -22.54 11.73
N ASP A 299 -9.54 -21.74 10.79
CA ASP A 299 -8.79 -20.52 11.11
C ASP A 299 -9.66 -19.51 11.88
N LYS A 300 -10.95 -19.37 11.53
CA LYS A 300 -11.88 -18.50 12.28
C LYS A 300 -12.16 -19.04 13.68
N ASP A 301 -12.38 -20.34 13.85
CA ASP A 301 -12.70 -20.93 15.14
C ASP A 301 -11.50 -20.85 16.12
N ASP A 302 -10.27 -20.98 15.62
CA ASP A 302 -9.05 -20.76 16.42
C ASP A 302 -8.93 -19.30 16.90
N LEU A 303 -9.46 -18.34 16.13
CA LEU A 303 -9.40 -16.91 16.46
C LEU A 303 -10.52 -16.47 17.42
N ILE A 304 -11.65 -17.18 17.45
CA ILE A 304 -12.81 -16.83 18.27
C ILE A 304 -12.94 -17.82 19.43
N THR A 305 -12.43 -17.43 20.60
CA THR A 305 -12.75 -18.13 21.85
C THR A 305 -13.98 -17.49 22.50
N ASN A 306 -15.12 -18.18 22.41
CA ASN A 306 -16.33 -17.72 23.08
C ASN A 306 -16.21 -17.90 24.60
N VAL A 307 -16.65 -16.90 25.35
CA VAL A 307 -16.72 -16.95 26.82
C VAL A 307 -17.56 -18.16 27.27
N GLU A 308 -18.64 -18.49 26.55
CA GLU A 308 -19.47 -19.66 26.85
C GLU A 308 -18.74 -20.99 26.67
N GLU A 309 -17.76 -21.10 25.78
CA GLU A 309 -16.99 -22.34 25.60
C GLU A 309 -15.92 -22.47 26.69
N ALA A 310 -15.21 -21.37 26.99
CA ALA A 310 -14.20 -21.33 28.05
C ALA A 310 -14.79 -21.54 29.46
N PHE A 311 -16.00 -21.03 29.72
CA PHE A 311 -16.69 -21.20 31.00
C PHE A 311 -17.76 -22.30 30.98
N GLY A 312 -18.09 -22.87 29.82
CA GLY A 312 -19.16 -23.86 29.66
C GLY A 312 -18.83 -25.18 30.33
N GLU A 313 -17.59 -25.64 30.23
CA GLU A 313 -17.15 -26.86 30.91
C GLU A 313 -17.17 -26.69 32.43
N GLU A 314 -16.72 -25.54 32.95
CA GLU A 314 -16.80 -25.21 34.37
C GLU A 314 -18.25 -25.05 34.84
N ALA A 315 -19.09 -24.37 34.07
CA ALA A 315 -20.51 -24.20 34.37
C ALA A 315 -21.26 -25.53 34.34
N GLU A 316 -21.03 -26.40 33.35
CA GLU A 316 -21.60 -27.75 33.30
C GLU A 316 -21.12 -28.62 34.47
N ASN A 317 -19.84 -28.50 34.85
CA ASN A 317 -19.30 -29.17 36.01
C ASN A 317 -19.97 -28.67 37.31
N GLU A 318 -20.19 -27.37 37.46
CA GLU A 318 -20.96 -26.80 38.58
C GLU A 318 -22.42 -27.27 38.56
N PHE A 319 -23.10 -27.25 37.40
CA PHE A 319 -24.46 -27.76 37.26
C PHE A 319 -24.54 -29.27 37.56
N ARG A 320 -23.51 -30.05 37.24
CA ARG A 320 -23.43 -31.47 37.59
C ARG A 320 -23.21 -31.69 39.08
N ASP A 321 -22.38 -30.87 39.72
CA ASP A 321 -22.10 -30.95 41.16
C ASP A 321 -23.30 -30.49 42.00
N VAL A 322 -23.97 -29.39 41.60
CA VAL A 322 -25.21 -28.89 42.21
C VAL A 322 -26.36 -29.88 42.07
N ARG A 323 -26.45 -30.63 40.95
CA ARG A 323 -27.50 -31.64 40.75
C ARG A 323 -27.49 -32.77 41.79
N LYS A 324 -26.42 -32.93 42.58
CA LYS A 324 -26.28 -33.92 43.69
C LYS A 324 -27.10 -35.22 43.50
N PRO A 325 -26.94 -35.95 42.38
CA PRO A 325 -27.83 -37.06 42.04
C PRO A 325 -27.80 -38.22 43.06
N ASN A 326 -26.77 -38.29 43.91
CA ASN A 326 -26.59 -39.35 44.89
C ASN A 326 -27.17 -39.08 46.29
N GLN A 327 -27.79 -37.91 46.55
CA GLN A 327 -28.35 -37.63 47.88
C GLN A 327 -29.67 -38.38 48.19
N TYR A 328 -30.32 -38.98 47.19
CA TYR A 328 -31.57 -39.72 47.38
C TYR A 328 -31.39 -41.25 47.52
N ASN A 329 -30.19 -41.80 47.29
CA ASN A 329 -29.95 -43.26 47.31
C ASN A 329 -29.57 -43.83 48.69
N THR A 330 -29.52 -43.03 49.75
CA THR A 330 -29.13 -43.50 51.11
C THR A 330 -30.23 -43.41 52.17
N ILE A 331 -31.46 -43.03 51.82
CA ILE A 331 -32.60 -42.97 52.77
C ILE A 331 -33.37 -44.30 52.86
N GLY A 332 -32.95 -45.36 52.14
CA GLY A 332 -33.75 -46.58 51.98
C GLY A 332 -33.04 -47.94 52.05
N SER A 333 -31.92 -48.08 52.78
CA SER A 333 -31.39 -49.40 53.12
C SER A 333 -31.19 -49.53 54.63
N GLN A 334 -32.27 -49.87 55.33
CA GLN A 334 -32.22 -50.61 56.60
C GLN A 334 -32.29 -52.11 56.33
#